data_AF-A0A938GXB1-F1
#
_entry.id   AF-A0A938GXB1-F1
#
_cell.length_a   1.000
_cell.length_b   1.000
_cell.length_c   1.000
_cell.angle_alpha   90.00
_cell.angle_beta   90.00
_cell.angle_gamma   90.00
#
_symmetry.space_group_name_H-M   'P 1'
#
loop_
_entity.id
_entity.type
_entity.pdbx_description
1 polymer ?
#
loop_
_entity_poly.entity_id
_entity_poly.type
_entity_poly.pdbx_seq_one_letter_code
_entity_poly.pdbx_strand_id
1 'polypeptide(L)'
;MQSPPLLPEETLARVLRLAKFDGIGTLVLGSLFAVVTAAARDVPFAAVGLLAAGAGAVELHGVHLLREGEFRGMNWLLASQPFLLLVIWSYCALRWVHFEIPPLTDHLRELATATAVQLEMSVEAYFQLLNTITMAVLAGIALCYQGGMMIYYWRRRRPVAQALAEDR
;
A
#
# COMPACT_ATOMS: atom_id res chain seq x y z
N MET A 1 -23.33 9.55 21.42
CA MET A 1 -24.42 8.73 20.83
C MET A 1 -23.79 7.67 19.95
N GLN A 2 -23.89 6.39 20.30
CA GLN A 2 -23.41 5.31 19.44
C GLN A 2 -24.37 5.22 18.25
N SER A 3 -23.86 5.39 17.02
CA SER A 3 -24.64 5.11 15.82
C SER A 3 -25.13 3.66 15.89
N PRO A 4 -26.40 3.37 15.54
CA PRO A 4 -26.90 2.00 15.52
C PRO A 4 -26.00 1.12 14.64
N PRO A 5 -25.78 -0.15 15.02
CA PRO A 5 -24.96 -1.07 14.22
C PRO A 5 -25.53 -1.14 12.80
N LEU A 6 -24.65 -1.00 11.80
CA LEU A 6 -25.05 -1.06 10.39
C LEU A 6 -25.72 -2.39 10.08
N LEU A 7 -26.69 -2.36 9.17
CA LEU A 7 -27.30 -3.59 8.67
C LEU A 7 -26.24 -4.44 7.93
N PRO A 8 -26.40 -5.77 7.87
CA PRO A 8 -25.50 -6.66 7.14
C PRO A 8 -25.27 -6.22 5.69
N GLU A 9 -26.33 -5.87 4.96
CA GLU A 9 -26.27 -5.38 3.58
C GLU A 9 -25.47 -4.07 3.44
N GLU A 10 -25.69 -3.11 4.34
CA GLU A 10 -24.94 -1.85 4.37
C GLU A 10 -23.45 -2.09 4.62
N THR A 11 -23.14 -3.07 5.47
CA THR A 11 -21.76 -3.49 5.74
C THR A 11 -21.12 -4.08 4.49
N LEU A 12 -21.80 -4.97 3.77
CA LEU A 12 -21.35 -5.53 2.51
C LEU A 12 -21.10 -4.42 1.46
N ALA A 13 -22.07 -3.51 1.27
CA ALA A 13 -21.93 -2.39 0.35
C ALA A 13 -20.75 -1.47 0.70
N ARG A 14 -20.45 -1.30 1.99
CA ARG A 14 -19.29 -0.52 2.44
C ARG A 14 -17.97 -1.24 2.17
N VAL A 15 -17.91 -2.54 2.46
CA VAL A 15 -16.73 -3.39 2.18
C VAL A 15 -16.44 -3.39 0.68
N LEU A 16 -17.45 -3.59 -0.17
CA LEU A 16 -17.31 -3.60 -1.63
C LEU A 16 -16.82 -2.26 -2.18
N ARG A 17 -17.36 -1.13 -1.69
CA ARG A 17 -16.92 0.20 -2.12
C ARG A 17 -15.48 0.48 -1.73
N LEU A 18 -15.13 0.20 -0.48
CA LEU A 18 -13.78 0.44 0.03
C LEU A 18 -12.75 -0.43 -0.70
N ALA A 19 -12.99 -1.75 -0.77
CA ALA A 19 -12.07 -2.68 -1.42
C ALA A 19 -11.93 -2.41 -2.93
N LYS A 20 -13.01 -1.98 -3.60
CA LYS A 20 -12.93 -1.57 -5.01
C LYS A 20 -12.06 -0.33 -5.19
N PHE A 21 -12.23 0.67 -4.34
CA PHE A 21 -11.45 1.90 -4.44
C PHE A 21 -9.97 1.63 -4.16
N ASP A 22 -9.67 0.89 -3.09
CA ASP A 22 -8.31 0.55 -2.69
C ASP A 22 -7.61 -0.35 -3.73
N GLY A 23 -8.31 -1.38 -4.21
CA GLY A 23 -7.83 -2.27 -5.26
C GLY A 23 -7.54 -1.56 -6.59
N ILE A 24 -8.42 -0.64 -7.03
CA ILE A 24 -8.17 0.17 -8.25
C ILE A 24 -6.98 1.10 -8.05
N GLY A 25 -6.92 1.81 -6.92
CA GLY A 25 -5.83 2.73 -6.62
C GLY A 25 -4.49 2.02 -6.63
N THR A 26 -4.40 0.89 -5.93
CA THR A 26 -3.20 0.04 -5.88
C THR A 26 -2.83 -0.50 -7.26
N LEU A 27 -3.80 -1.00 -8.03
CA LEU A 27 -3.56 -1.52 -9.37
C LEU A 27 -2.98 -0.45 -10.30
N VAL A 28 -3.59 0.73 -10.34
CA VAL A 28 -3.20 1.83 -11.22
C VAL A 28 -1.83 2.39 -10.82
N LEU A 29 -1.63 2.71 -9.54
CA LEU A 29 -0.38 3.28 -9.06
C LEU A 29 0.78 2.28 -9.19
N GLY A 30 0.56 1.01 -8.83
CA GLY A 30 1.56 -0.05 -9.00
C GLY A 30 1.95 -0.24 -10.47
N SER A 31 0.97 -0.25 -11.38
CA SER A 31 1.22 -0.39 -12.82
C SER A 31 2.01 0.80 -13.38
N LEU A 32 1.62 2.02 -13.03
CA LEU A 32 2.35 3.23 -13.45
C LEU A 32 3.80 3.21 -12.93
N PHE A 33 3.98 2.88 -11.66
CA PHE A 33 5.30 2.79 -11.06
C PHE A 33 6.17 1.73 -11.74
N ALA A 34 5.60 0.55 -12.04
CA ALA A 34 6.29 -0.52 -12.76
C ALA A 34 6.76 -0.06 -14.15
N VAL A 35 5.91 0.63 -14.90
CA VAL A 35 6.25 1.14 -16.24
C VAL A 35 7.36 2.18 -16.18
N VAL A 36 7.26 3.14 -15.27
CA VAL A 36 8.26 4.22 -15.14
C VAL A 36 9.64 3.67 -14.75
N THR A 37 9.68 2.76 -13.78
CA THR A 37 10.93 2.14 -13.32
C THR A 37 11.52 1.18 -14.36
N ALA A 38 10.67 0.42 -15.07
CA ALA A 38 11.11 -0.40 -16.20
C ALA A 38 11.69 0.45 -17.33
N ALA A 39 11.11 1.61 -17.63
CA ALA A 39 11.64 2.55 -18.63
C ALA A 39 13.00 3.12 -18.21
N ALA A 40 13.24 3.30 -16.91
CA ALA A 40 14.53 3.65 -16.33
C ALA A 40 15.51 2.46 -16.25
N ARG A 41 15.12 1.26 -16.71
CA ARG A 41 15.87 0.00 -16.62
C ARG A 41 16.16 -0.44 -15.18
N ASP A 42 15.34 0.01 -14.24
CA ASP A 42 15.45 -0.32 -12.83
C ASP A 42 14.60 -1.55 -12.51
N VAL A 43 15.15 -2.73 -12.81
CA VAL A 43 14.43 -4.01 -12.75
C VAL A 43 13.91 -4.35 -11.34
N PRO A 44 14.68 -4.19 -10.24
CA PRO A 44 14.16 -4.46 -8.89
C PRO A 44 12.92 -3.63 -8.55
N PHE A 45 12.94 -2.33 -8.86
CA PHE A 45 11.81 -1.45 -8.56
C PHE A 45 10.63 -1.66 -9.53
N ALA A 46 10.89 -2.06 -10.78
CA ALA A 46 9.83 -2.49 -11.70
C ALA A 46 9.09 -3.72 -11.18
N ALA A 47 9.81 -4.70 -10.63
CA ALA A 47 9.22 -5.89 -10.02
C ALA A 47 8.34 -5.52 -8.81
N VAL A 48 8.79 -4.59 -7.95
CA VAL A 48 7.97 -4.07 -6.85
C VAL A 48 6.67 -3.46 -7.36
N GLY A 49 6.73 -2.61 -8.39
CA GLY A 49 5.52 -2.01 -8.98
C GLY A 49 4.55 -3.05 -9.52
N LEU A 50 5.07 -4.08 -10.19
CA LEU A 50 4.27 -5.17 -10.72
C LEU A 50 3.61 -5.99 -9.60
N LEU A 51 4.32 -6.27 -8.51
CA LEU A 51 3.77 -6.96 -7.35
C LEU A 51 2.69 -6.12 -6.66
N ALA A 52 2.89 -4.80 -6.55
CA ALA A 52 1.87 -3.89 -6.03
C ALA A 52 0.61 -3.92 -6.92
N ALA A 53 0.78 -3.84 -8.24
CA ALA A 53 -0.33 -4.00 -9.18
C ALA A 53 -1.06 -5.35 -8.99
N GLY A 54 -0.30 -6.43 -8.81
CA GLY A 54 -0.81 -7.75 -8.47
C GLY A 54 -1.63 -7.76 -7.18
N ALA A 55 -1.22 -7.06 -6.14
CA ALA A 55 -1.97 -6.96 -4.89
C ALA A 55 -3.33 -6.25 -5.11
N GLY A 56 -3.35 -5.18 -5.92
CA GLY A 56 -4.59 -4.53 -6.33
C GLY A 56 -5.51 -5.47 -7.12
N ALA A 57 -4.96 -6.27 -8.04
CA ALA A 57 -5.73 -7.26 -8.80
C ALA A 57 -6.32 -8.36 -7.91
N VAL A 58 -5.55 -8.86 -6.94
CA VAL A 58 -5.98 -9.83 -5.93
C VAL A 58 -7.19 -9.31 -5.15
N GLU A 59 -7.15 -8.06 -4.72
CA GLU A 59 -8.26 -7.43 -4.00
C GLU A 59 -9.51 -7.27 -4.86
N LEU A 60 -9.35 -6.82 -6.11
CA LEU A 60 -10.45 -6.67 -7.06
C LEU A 60 -11.09 -8.01 -7.43
N HIS A 61 -10.31 -9.09 -7.49
CA HIS A 61 -10.85 -10.43 -7.66
C HIS A 61 -11.74 -10.83 -6.48
N GLY A 62 -11.32 -10.52 -5.25
CA GLY A 62 -12.16 -10.73 -4.06
C GLY A 62 -13.45 -9.91 -4.08
N VAL A 63 -13.40 -8.65 -4.55
CA VAL A 63 -14.59 -7.81 -4.76
C VAL A 63 -15.55 -8.42 -5.76
N HIS A 64 -15.02 -8.96 -6.87
CA HIS A 64 -15.84 -9.63 -7.88
C HIS A 64 -16.55 -10.86 -7.30
N LEU A 65 -15.84 -11.74 -6.59
CA LEU A 65 -16.44 -12.90 -5.93
C LEU A 65 -17.54 -12.50 -4.92
N LEU A 66 -17.31 -11.47 -4.11
CA LEU A 66 -18.34 -11.00 -3.16
C LEU A 66 -19.59 -10.47 -3.85
N ARG A 67 -19.47 -9.90 -5.05
CA ARG A 67 -20.63 -9.46 -5.85
C ARG A 67 -21.41 -10.62 -6.45
N GLU A 68 -20.76 -11.75 -6.67
CA GLU A 68 -21.38 -12.99 -7.14
C GLU A 68 -22.00 -13.82 -6.00
N GLY A 69 -21.99 -13.32 -4.76
CA GLY A 69 -22.52 -14.03 -3.61
C GLY A 69 -21.55 -15.06 -3.00
N GLU A 70 -20.28 -15.03 -3.40
CA GLU A 70 -19.25 -15.98 -2.97
C GLU A 70 -18.46 -15.44 -1.77
N PHE A 71 -18.73 -15.97 -0.58
CA PHE A 71 -18.04 -15.56 0.66
C PHE A 71 -16.51 -15.74 0.60
N ARG A 72 -16.01 -16.62 -0.27
CA ARG A 72 -14.58 -16.81 -0.52
C ARG A 72 -13.88 -15.50 -0.91
N GLY A 73 -14.58 -14.53 -1.47
CA GLY A 73 -14.04 -13.20 -1.76
C GLY A 73 -13.44 -12.50 -0.52
N MET A 74 -13.97 -12.72 0.68
CA MET A 74 -13.38 -12.18 1.92
C MET A 74 -11.96 -12.67 2.18
N ASN A 75 -11.63 -13.90 1.78
CA ASN A 75 -10.28 -14.44 1.98
C ASN A 75 -9.27 -13.73 1.08
N TRP A 76 -9.68 -13.35 -0.14
CA TRP A 76 -8.85 -12.59 -1.07
C TRP A 76 -8.61 -11.16 -0.59
N LEU A 77 -9.65 -10.48 -0.07
CA LEU A 77 -9.51 -9.17 0.57
C LEU A 77 -8.55 -9.21 1.76
N LEU A 78 -8.62 -10.28 2.57
CA LEU A 78 -7.71 -10.46 3.70
C LEU A 78 -6.28 -10.78 3.29
N ALA A 79 -6.10 -11.55 2.21
CA ALA A 79 -4.79 -11.93 1.70
C ALA A 79 -4.07 -10.79 0.96
N SER A 80 -4.81 -9.86 0.33
CA SER A 80 -4.21 -8.71 -0.36
C SER A 80 -3.46 -7.77 0.60
N GLN A 81 -3.93 -7.61 1.83
CA GLN A 81 -3.34 -6.67 2.80
C GLN A 81 -1.90 -7.04 3.22
N PRO A 82 -1.63 -8.26 3.76
CA PRO A 82 -0.26 -8.65 4.11
C PRO A 82 0.61 -8.80 2.85
N PHE A 83 0.04 -9.14 1.70
CA PHE A 83 0.78 -9.17 0.45
C PHE A 83 1.27 -7.77 0.05
N LEU A 84 0.39 -6.76 0.02
CA LEU A 84 0.76 -5.39 -0.28
C LEU A 84 1.73 -4.81 0.76
N LEU A 85 1.54 -5.12 2.04
CA LEU A 85 2.48 -4.73 3.10
C LEU A 85 3.89 -5.27 2.85
N LEU A 86 4.00 -6.56 2.50
CA LEU A 86 5.29 -7.16 2.14
C LEU A 86 5.92 -6.47 0.94
N VAL A 87 5.14 -6.14 -0.09
CA VAL A 87 5.63 -5.40 -1.26
C VAL A 87 6.19 -4.03 -0.87
N ILE A 88 5.47 -3.28 -0.03
CA ILE A 88 5.92 -1.96 0.46
C ILE A 88 7.19 -2.10 1.31
N TRP A 89 7.29 -3.12 2.15
CA TRP A 89 8.50 -3.35 2.93
C TRP A 89 9.68 -3.80 2.07
N SER A 90 9.46 -4.61 1.04
CA SER A 90 10.49 -4.92 0.04
C SER A 90 10.97 -3.65 -0.67
N TYR A 91 10.06 -2.73 -1.02
CA TYR A 91 10.44 -1.42 -1.56
C TYR A 91 11.33 -0.64 -0.59
N CYS A 92 10.93 -0.50 0.68
CA CYS A 92 11.73 0.20 1.69
C CYS A 92 13.11 -0.44 1.89
N ALA A 93 13.17 -1.78 1.95
CA ALA A 93 14.43 -2.51 2.08
C ALA A 93 15.35 -2.28 0.87
N LEU A 94 14.80 -2.31 -0.36
CA LEU A 94 15.56 -1.99 -1.57
C LEU A 94 16.08 -0.55 -1.55
N ARG A 95 15.31 0.42 -1.04
CA ARG A 95 15.77 1.81 -0.90
C ARG A 95 16.84 2.01 0.17
N TRP A 96 16.93 1.12 1.16
CA TRP A 96 18.05 1.11 2.10
C TRP A 96 19.30 0.48 1.51
N VAL A 97 19.16 -0.60 0.73
CA VAL A 97 20.30 -1.31 0.13
C VAL A 97 20.87 -0.56 -1.09
N HIS A 98 20.00 -0.04 -1.95
CA HIS A 98 20.36 0.68 -3.18
C HIS A 98 20.17 2.18 -3.00
N PHE A 99 20.73 2.74 -1.93
CA PHE A 99 20.67 4.18 -1.72
C PHE A 99 21.57 4.91 -2.73
N GLU A 100 20.96 5.79 -3.51
CA GLU A 100 21.66 6.71 -4.41
C GLU A 100 21.25 8.15 -4.08
N ILE A 101 22.23 9.06 -4.11
CA ILE A 101 21.94 10.48 -3.92
C ILE A 101 21.14 10.95 -5.14
N PRO A 102 19.93 11.51 -4.96
CA PRO A 102 19.12 11.96 -6.08
C PRO A 102 19.86 13.04 -6.89
N PRO A 103 19.63 13.14 -8.21
CA PRO A 103 20.17 14.24 -8.99
C PRO A 103 19.57 15.56 -8.48
N LEU A 104 20.41 16.40 -7.90
CA LEU A 104 20.02 17.70 -7.35
C LEU A 104 20.34 18.80 -8.35
N THR A 105 19.37 19.70 -8.56
CA THR A 105 19.65 21.05 -9.09
C THR A 105 20.60 21.79 -8.16
N ASP A 106 21.39 22.73 -8.70
CA ASP A 106 22.37 23.49 -7.91
C ASP A 106 21.77 24.13 -6.66
N HIS A 107 20.58 24.72 -6.76
CA HIS A 107 19.88 25.30 -5.62
C HIS A 107 19.58 24.30 -4.49
N LEU A 108 19.06 23.11 -4.84
CA LEU A 108 18.78 22.06 -3.85
C LEU A 108 20.07 21.50 -3.24
N ARG A 109 21.16 21.45 -4.02
CA ARG A 109 22.48 21.03 -3.55
C ARG A 109 23.03 22.02 -2.53
N GLU A 110 22.94 23.32 -2.79
CA GLU A 110 23.35 24.36 -1.86
C GLU A 110 22.58 24.28 -0.54
N LEU A 111 21.24 24.15 -0.61
CA LEU A 111 20.40 23.98 0.58
C LEU A 111 20.78 22.74 1.39
N ALA A 112 20.92 21.58 0.73
CA ALA A 112 21.33 20.34 1.39
C ALA A 112 22.71 20.46 2.04
N THR A 113 23.65 21.16 1.38
CA THR A 113 25.00 21.38 1.92
C THR A 113 24.97 22.28 3.14
N ALA A 114 24.20 23.38 3.09
CA ALA A 114 24.04 24.28 4.23
C ALA A 114 23.42 23.56 5.45
N THR A 115 22.39 22.74 5.23
CA THR A 115 21.77 21.94 6.31
C THR A 115 22.73 20.88 6.85
N ALA A 116 23.49 20.19 6.00
CA ALA A 116 24.47 19.21 6.45
C ALA A 116 25.56 19.83 7.33
N VAL A 117 26.09 21.00 6.95
CA VAL A 117 27.06 21.76 7.76
C VAL A 117 26.46 22.19 9.10
N GLN A 118 25.21 22.68 9.11
CA GLN A 118 24.52 23.08 10.34
C GLN A 118 24.34 21.90 11.32
N LEU A 119 24.14 20.70 10.80
CA LEU A 119 23.97 19.48 11.58
C LEU A 119 25.30 18.75 11.85
N GLU A 120 26.44 19.36 11.51
CA GLU A 120 27.80 18.81 11.68
C GLU A 120 27.97 17.41 11.04
N MET A 121 27.33 17.20 9.88
CA MET A 121 27.35 15.92 9.16
C MET A 121 27.78 16.09 7.70
N SER A 122 28.21 14.98 7.07
CA SER A 122 28.47 14.98 5.63
C SER A 122 27.15 15.05 4.85
N VAL A 123 27.19 15.61 3.64
CA VAL A 123 26.02 15.68 2.74
C VAL A 123 25.46 14.29 2.44
N GLU A 124 26.34 13.30 2.29
CA GLU A 124 25.93 11.90 2.10
C GLU A 124 25.19 11.35 3.32
N ALA A 125 25.74 11.54 4.53
CA ALA A 125 25.10 11.10 5.77
C ALA A 125 23.73 11.77 5.97
N TYR A 126 23.62 13.05 5.60
CA TYR A 126 22.35 13.78 5.61
C TYR A 126 21.29 13.12 4.72
N PHE A 127 21.62 12.80 3.46
CA PHE A 127 20.67 12.14 2.56
C PHE A 127 20.36 10.69 2.96
N GLN A 128 21.34 9.96 3.49
CA GLN A 128 21.11 8.62 4.05
C GLN A 128 20.13 8.68 5.22
N LEU A 129 20.29 9.66 6.11
CA LEU A 129 19.37 9.89 7.23
C LEU A 129 17.97 10.25 6.74
N LEU A 130 17.85 11.16 5.78
CA LEU A 130 16.56 11.51 5.17
C LEU A 130 15.88 10.30 4.53
N ASN A 131 16.61 9.50 3.75
CA ASN A 131 16.08 8.28 3.14
C ASN A 131 15.64 7.28 4.22
N THR A 132 16.45 7.11 5.27
CA THR A 132 16.13 6.22 6.38
C THR A 132 14.84 6.63 7.08
N ILE A 133 14.71 7.90 7.44
CA ILE A 133 13.50 8.43 8.09
C ILE A 133 12.30 8.29 7.15
N THR A 134 12.44 8.65 5.88
CA THR A 134 11.35 8.59 4.90
C THR A 134 10.85 7.15 4.73
N MET A 135 11.76 6.18 4.58
CA MET A 135 11.40 4.77 4.42
C MET A 135 10.84 4.17 5.71
N ALA A 136 11.34 4.57 6.88
CA ALA A 136 10.81 4.14 8.18
C ALA A 136 9.38 4.65 8.40
N VAL A 137 9.13 5.93 8.09
CA VAL A 137 7.78 6.52 8.16
C VAL A 137 6.84 5.84 7.17
N LEU A 138 7.26 5.63 5.93
CA LEU A 138 6.46 4.92 4.92
C LEU A 138 6.12 3.50 5.37
N ALA A 139 7.11 2.74 5.87
CA ALA A 139 6.89 1.38 6.38
C ALA A 139 5.95 1.35 7.59
N GLY A 140 6.04 2.33 8.48
CA GLY A 140 5.16 2.49 9.64
C GLY A 140 3.73 2.84 9.25
N ILE A 141 3.53 3.79 8.33
CA ILE A 141 2.21 4.15 7.79
C ILE A 141 1.59 2.93 7.11
N ALA A 142 2.36 2.21 6.28
CA ALA A 142 1.89 1.01 5.60
C ALA A 142 1.47 -0.07 6.60
N LEU A 143 2.25 -0.33 7.66
CA LEU A 143 1.90 -1.28 8.70
C LEU A 143 0.58 -0.90 9.39
N CYS A 144 0.43 0.36 9.77
CA CYS A 144 -0.78 0.86 10.41
C CYS A 144 -2.01 0.74 9.49
N TYR A 145 -1.88 1.13 8.22
CA TYR A 145 -2.97 1.11 7.25
C TYR A 145 -3.34 -0.32 6.85
N GLN A 146 -2.39 -1.11 6.34
CA GLN A 146 -2.63 -2.48 5.88
C GLN A 146 -3.01 -3.41 7.03
N GLY A 147 -2.37 -3.26 8.21
CA GLY A 147 -2.76 -3.98 9.42
C GLY A 147 -4.17 -3.58 9.90
N GLY A 148 -4.49 -2.28 9.85
CA GLY A 148 -5.82 -1.76 10.15
C GLY A 148 -6.89 -2.32 9.21
N MET A 149 -6.61 -2.38 7.91
CA MET A 149 -7.50 -2.92 6.88
C MET A 149 -7.70 -4.44 7.04
N MET A 150 -6.64 -5.18 7.37
CA MET A 150 -6.74 -6.61 7.67
C MET A 150 -7.65 -6.87 8.88
N ILE A 151 -7.45 -6.15 9.99
CA ILE A 151 -8.33 -6.21 11.16
C ILE A 151 -9.74 -5.75 10.79
N TYR A 152 -9.85 -4.73 9.92
CA TYR A 152 -11.12 -4.24 9.44
C TYR A 152 -11.90 -5.37 8.76
N TYR A 153 -11.37 -5.96 7.69
CA TYR A 153 -12.04 -7.05 6.96
C TYR A 153 -12.29 -8.28 7.82
N TRP A 154 -11.36 -8.63 8.71
CA TRP A 154 -11.53 -9.76 9.62
C TRP A 154 -12.78 -9.63 10.48
N ARG A 155 -12.99 -8.44 11.06
CA ARG A 155 -14.17 -8.15 11.89
C ARG A 155 -15.49 -8.13 11.10
N ARG A 156 -15.44 -7.89 9.78
CA ARG A 156 -16.66 -7.79 8.93
C ARG A 156 -17.03 -9.11 8.26
N ARG A 157 -16.25 -10.18 8.46
CA ARG A 157 -16.57 -11.52 7.91
C ARG A 157 -17.96 -12.01 8.31
N ARG A 158 -18.36 -11.87 9.58
CA ARG A 158 -19.66 -12.35 10.06
C ARG A 158 -20.84 -11.57 9.45
N PRO A 159 -20.89 -10.23 9.52
CA PRO A 159 -21.93 -9.45 8.85
C PRO A 159 -21.99 -9.69 7.34
N VAL A 160 -20.84 -9.80 6.67
CA VAL A 160 -20.81 -10.10 5.24
C VAL A 160 -21.40 -11.48 4.94
N ALA A 161 -21.07 -12.51 5.74
CA ALA A 161 -21.64 -13.83 5.55
C ALA A 161 -23.18 -13.84 5.74
N GLN A 162 -23.70 -13.03 6.68
CA GLN A 162 -25.14 -12.88 6.90
C GLN A 162 -25.81 -12.21 5.70
N ALA A 163 -25.27 -11.09 5.22
CA ALA A 163 -25.80 -10.39 4.04
C ALA A 163 -25.86 -11.30 2.80
N LEU A 164 -24.81 -12.09 2.57
CA LEU A 164 -24.76 -13.03 1.45
C LEU A 164 -25.71 -14.23 1.58
N ALA A 165 -26.21 -14.51 2.78
CA ALA A 165 -27.19 -15.57 3.03
C ALA A 165 -28.63 -15.06 2.91
N GLU A 166 -28.88 -13.77 3.15
CA GLU A 166 -30.19 -13.12 3.01
C GLU A 166 -30.55 -12.85 1.53
N ASP A 167 -29.55 -12.65 0.66
CA ASP A 167 -29.71 -12.48 -0.79
C ASP A 167 -29.92 -13.80 -1.58
N ARG A 168 -29.92 -14.97 -0.92
CA ARG A 168 -30.11 -16.31 -1.54
C ARG A 168 -31.52 -16.83 -1.34
#